data_AF-A0A917ZEY8-F1
#
_entry.id   AF-A0A917ZEY8-F1
#
_cell.length_a   1.000
_cell.length_b   1.000
_cell.length_c   1.000
_cell.angle_alpha   90.00
_cell.angle_beta   90.00
_cell.angle_gamma   90.00
#
_symmetry.space_group_name_H-M   'P 1'
#
loop_
_entity.id
_entity.type
_entity.pdbx_description
1 polymer ?
#
loop_
_entity_poly.entity_id
_entity_poly.type
_entity_poly.pdbx_seq_one_letter_code
_entity_poly.pdbx_strand_id
1 'polypeptide(L)'
;MNPPAPLSALERRIDAALGATQDAEAPHRDASGSFAPGSARRSPGDRAATTVLLVGRGSTDPEANAELCRVARLLWEGRGLAGVETAFVSVAAPDVPAGLDRCHLLGARRVVLVPFLLADEALSRRARLQAEGWAEAHPEVELRFAAAVGPEEDEDEGAADDPDGPDGPDGMDSRARAR
;
A
#
# COMPACT_ATOMS: atom_id res chain seq x y z
N MET A 1 -7.39 -9.30 -16.33
CA MET A 1 -7.35 -10.01 -15.03
C MET A 1 -7.16 -8.95 -13.97
N ASN A 2 -8.10 -8.78 -13.05
CA ASN A 2 -7.95 -7.81 -11.96
C ASN A 2 -6.85 -8.31 -10.99
N PRO A 3 -5.97 -7.43 -10.49
CA PRO A 3 -5.04 -7.82 -9.44
C PRO A 3 -5.80 -8.18 -8.15
N PRO A 4 -5.23 -9.03 -7.29
CA PRO A 4 -5.78 -9.25 -5.95
C PRO A 4 -5.87 -7.92 -5.19
N ALA A 5 -6.96 -7.72 -4.44
CA ALA A 5 -7.28 -6.50 -3.68
C ALA A 5 -6.07 -5.82 -2.98
N PRO A 6 -5.19 -6.54 -2.24
CA PRO A 6 -4.03 -5.89 -1.59
C PRO A 6 -3.02 -5.26 -2.57
N LEU A 7 -2.89 -5.77 -3.79
CA LEU A 7 -2.00 -5.19 -4.80
C LEU A 7 -2.61 -3.92 -5.41
N SER A 8 -3.92 -3.92 -5.68
CA SER A 8 -4.63 -2.71 -6.13
C SER A 8 -4.50 -1.57 -5.12
N ALA A 9 -4.60 -1.89 -3.82
CA ALA A 9 -4.39 -0.92 -2.74
C ALA A 9 -2.98 -0.32 -2.78
N LEU A 10 -1.96 -1.19 -2.88
CA LEU A 10 -0.56 -0.79 -2.95
C LEU A 10 -0.27 0.11 -4.16
N GLU A 11 -0.79 -0.25 -5.33
CA GLU A 11 -0.64 0.56 -6.54
C GLU A 11 -1.21 1.97 -6.36
N ARG A 12 -2.42 2.08 -5.79
CA ARG A 12 -3.04 3.39 -5.52
C ARG A 12 -2.22 4.21 -4.53
N ARG A 13 -1.63 3.57 -3.51
CA ARG A 13 -0.77 4.26 -2.52
C ARG A 13 0.53 4.75 -3.13
N ILE A 14 1.18 3.95 -3.97
CA ILE A 14 2.40 4.35 -4.71
C ILE A 14 2.09 5.52 -5.64
N ASP A 15 1.01 5.40 -6.40
CA ASP A 15 0.56 6.43 -7.32
C ASP A 15 0.27 7.74 -6.59
N ALA A 16 -0.45 7.68 -5.46
CA ALA A 16 -0.70 8.86 -4.63
C ALA A 16 0.60 9.52 -4.13
N ALA A 17 1.57 8.72 -3.66
CA ALA A 17 2.88 9.24 -3.24
C ALA A 17 3.68 9.86 -4.40
N LEU A 18 3.53 9.33 -5.62
CA LEU A 18 4.16 9.89 -6.82
C LEU A 18 3.47 11.18 -7.31
N GLY A 19 2.18 11.35 -7.04
CA GLY A 19 1.43 12.55 -7.44
C GLY A 19 1.38 13.67 -6.41
N ALA A 20 1.70 13.41 -5.15
CA ALA A 20 1.89 14.46 -4.16
C ALA A 20 3.23 15.16 -4.46
N THR A 21 3.23 16.14 -5.36
CA THR A 21 4.35 17.06 -5.51
C THR A 21 4.55 17.84 -4.21
N GLN A 22 5.81 18.04 -3.82
CA GLN A 22 6.19 19.04 -2.81
C GLN A 22 6.07 20.48 -3.35
N ASP A 23 5.05 20.78 -4.17
CA ASP A 23 4.73 22.12 -4.62
C ASP A 23 3.58 22.66 -3.76
N ALA A 24 3.90 22.91 -2.49
CA ALA A 24 3.23 23.93 -1.70
C ALA A 24 4.02 25.24 -1.79
N GLU A 25 4.45 25.62 -2.99
CA GLU A 25 4.70 27.02 -3.32
C GLU A 25 3.45 27.53 -4.03
N ALA A 26 2.89 28.62 -3.50
CA ALA A 26 1.55 29.09 -3.79
C ALA A 26 1.26 29.20 -5.31
N PRO A 27 0.03 28.92 -5.76
CA PRO A 27 -0.30 29.00 -7.19
C PRO A 27 -0.08 30.43 -7.70
N HIS A 28 0.93 30.61 -8.56
CA HIS A 28 1.08 31.83 -9.33
C HIS A 28 -0.06 31.88 -10.34
N ARG A 29 -1.02 32.77 -10.12
CA ARG A 29 -2.07 33.09 -11.09
C ARG A 29 -1.42 33.63 -12.35
N ASP A 30 -1.80 33.13 -13.51
CA ASP A 30 -1.47 33.79 -14.76
C ASP A 30 -2.24 35.11 -14.88
N ALA A 31 -1.86 35.97 -15.83
CA ALA A 31 -2.52 37.25 -16.07
C ALA A 31 -4.01 37.13 -16.48
N SER A 32 -4.52 35.90 -16.67
CA SER A 32 -5.91 35.60 -17.04
C SER A 32 -6.79 35.14 -15.88
N GLY A 33 -6.21 34.85 -14.71
CA GLY A 33 -6.95 34.33 -13.56
C GLY A 33 -7.45 32.89 -13.74
N SER A 34 -6.89 32.16 -14.72
CA SER A 34 -7.30 30.79 -15.02
C SER A 34 -6.50 29.79 -14.19
N PHE A 35 -7.21 28.87 -13.53
CA PHE A 35 -6.58 27.68 -12.97
C PHE A 35 -6.37 26.69 -14.12
N ALA A 36 -5.12 26.52 -14.56
CA ALA A 36 -4.77 25.38 -15.39
C ALA A 36 -5.07 24.09 -14.60
N PRO A 37 -5.59 23.02 -15.24
CA PRO A 37 -5.81 21.75 -14.55
C PRO A 37 -4.45 21.17 -14.12
N GLY A 38 -4.09 21.44 -12.86
CA GLY A 38 -2.95 20.88 -12.16
C GLY A 38 -3.21 19.41 -11.84
N SER A 39 -3.03 18.55 -12.84
CA SER A 39 -2.63 17.17 -12.62
C SER A 39 -1.69 16.84 -13.76
N ALA A 40 -0.39 16.99 -13.54
CA ALA A 40 0.57 16.40 -14.44
C ALA A 40 0.18 14.92 -14.56
N ARG A 41 -0.28 14.48 -15.74
CA ARG A 41 -0.52 13.07 -16.01
C ARG A 41 0.80 12.38 -15.68
N ARG A 42 0.80 11.59 -14.60
CA ARG A 42 1.95 10.80 -14.19
C ARG A 42 2.38 9.99 -15.39
N SER A 43 3.62 10.15 -15.80
CA SER A 43 4.12 9.47 -16.98
C SER A 43 4.49 8.03 -16.59
N PRO A 44 4.37 7.06 -17.50
CA PRO A 44 4.99 5.73 -17.29
C PRO A 44 6.49 5.83 -16.94
N GLY A 45 7.16 6.91 -17.34
CA GLY A 45 8.55 7.22 -16.96
C GLY A 45 8.75 7.46 -15.45
N ASP A 46 7.74 7.96 -14.74
CA ASP A 46 7.84 8.20 -13.30
C ASP A 46 7.94 6.88 -12.52
N ARG A 47 7.14 5.88 -12.89
CA ARG A 47 7.23 4.54 -12.31
C ARG A 47 8.54 3.85 -12.69
N ALA A 48 8.97 3.97 -13.95
CA ALA A 48 10.21 3.35 -14.44
C ALA A 48 11.48 3.89 -13.77
N ALA A 49 11.43 5.08 -13.17
CA ALA A 49 12.51 5.66 -12.36
C ALA A 49 12.36 5.44 -10.84
N THR A 50 11.28 4.78 -10.40
CA THR A 50 10.93 4.62 -8.98
C THR A 50 11.24 3.22 -8.49
N THR A 51 12.00 3.12 -7.40
CA THR A 51 12.11 1.91 -6.60
C THR A 51 11.13 1.98 -5.42
N VAL A 52 10.47 0.88 -5.09
CA VAL A 52 9.59 0.81 -3.92
C VAL A 52 10.31 0.08 -2.79
N LEU A 53 10.27 0.64 -1.58
CA LEU A 53 10.65 -0.08 -0.37
C LEU A 53 9.37 -0.47 0.39
N LEU A 54 9.03 -1.76 0.33
CA LEU A 54 7.87 -2.31 1.03
C LEU A 54 8.26 -2.65 2.47
N VAL A 55 7.65 -1.99 3.45
CA VAL A 55 8.02 -2.13 4.86
C VAL A 55 6.97 -2.91 5.63
N GLY A 56 7.33 -4.09 6.11
CA GLY A 56 6.50 -4.89 7.00
C GLY A 56 6.86 -4.72 8.48
N ARG A 57 6.07 -5.34 9.36
CA ARG A 57 6.33 -5.32 10.81
C ARG A 57 7.66 -6.00 11.14
N GLY A 58 7.88 -7.17 10.52
CA GLY A 58 8.93 -8.12 10.90
C GLY A 58 8.43 -9.07 11.98
N SER A 59 8.71 -10.35 11.79
CA SER A 59 8.34 -11.44 12.71
C SER A 59 9.56 -12.33 12.98
N THR A 60 9.55 -13.04 14.10
CA THR A 60 10.47 -14.16 14.32
C THR A 60 10.06 -15.41 13.55
N ASP A 61 8.81 -15.45 13.08
CA ASP A 61 8.31 -16.48 12.16
C ASP A 61 8.75 -16.17 10.71
N PRO A 62 9.60 -17.01 10.09
CA PRO A 62 10.06 -16.82 8.72
C PRO A 62 8.94 -16.81 7.69
N GLU A 63 7.85 -17.56 7.90
CA GLU A 63 6.75 -17.65 6.95
C GLU A 63 6.01 -16.31 6.83
N ALA A 64 5.74 -15.67 7.97
CA ALA A 64 5.18 -14.32 8.01
C ALA A 64 6.07 -13.29 7.28
N ASN A 65 7.40 -13.43 7.33
CA ASN A 65 8.31 -12.56 6.59
C ASN A 65 8.32 -12.89 5.08
N ALA A 66 8.19 -14.17 4.72
CA ALA A 66 8.17 -14.62 3.32
C ALA A 66 6.96 -14.08 2.56
N GLU A 67 5.82 -13.92 3.23
CA GLU A 67 4.63 -13.30 2.63
C GLU A 67 4.88 -11.86 2.16
N LEU A 68 5.65 -11.05 2.91
CA LEU A 68 6.04 -9.72 2.46
C LEU A 68 6.88 -9.77 1.18
N CYS A 69 7.84 -10.70 1.12
CA CYS A 69 8.68 -10.91 -0.06
C CYS A 69 7.87 -11.39 -1.27
N ARG A 70 6.87 -12.24 -1.05
CA ARG A 70 5.92 -12.67 -2.08
C ARG A 70 5.14 -11.48 -2.63
N VAL A 71 4.59 -10.63 -1.77
CA VAL A 71 3.86 -9.42 -2.18
C VAL A 71 4.77 -8.47 -2.94
N ALA A 72 5.99 -8.22 -2.46
CA ALA A 72 6.97 -7.38 -3.14
C ALA A 72 7.30 -7.90 -4.55
N ARG A 73 7.44 -9.22 -4.70
CA ARG A 73 7.68 -9.84 -6.00
C ARG A 73 6.51 -9.63 -6.96
N LEU A 74 5.28 -9.87 -6.49
CA LEU A 74 4.07 -9.69 -7.29
C LEU A 74 3.84 -8.23 -7.68
N LEU A 75 4.17 -7.29 -6.78
CA LEU A 75 4.09 -5.86 -7.04
C LEU A 75 5.07 -5.43 -8.14
N TRP A 76 6.27 -6.01 -8.16
CA TRP A 76 7.26 -5.70 -9.19
C TRP A 76 6.84 -6.22 -10.57
N GLU A 77 6.23 -7.40 -10.62
CA GLU A 77 5.88 -8.09 -11.87
C GLU A 77 4.84 -7.32 -12.70
N GLY A 78 5.29 -6.69 -13.79
CA GLY A 78 4.43 -6.08 -14.79
C GLY A 78 3.86 -4.72 -14.41
N ARG A 79 4.43 -4.01 -13.42
CA ARG A 79 3.96 -2.67 -12.99
C ARG A 79 4.86 -1.50 -13.37
N GLY A 80 5.95 -1.79 -14.09
CA GLY A 80 6.86 -0.79 -14.65
C GLY A 80 7.68 -0.04 -13.60
N LEU A 81 7.86 -0.60 -12.40
CA LEU A 81 8.72 -0.06 -11.36
C LEU A 81 10.20 -0.40 -11.66
N ALA A 82 11.10 0.50 -11.28
CA ALA A 82 12.56 0.26 -11.41
C ALA A 82 13.00 -0.94 -10.54
N GLY A 83 12.39 -1.09 -9.37
CA GLY A 83 12.66 -2.17 -8.43
C GLY A 83 11.67 -2.19 -7.27
N VAL A 84 11.65 -3.30 -6.53
CA VAL A 84 10.93 -3.42 -5.25
C VAL A 84 11.85 -4.17 -4.28
N GLU A 85 12.22 -3.51 -3.18
CA GLU A 85 12.95 -4.12 -2.06
C GLU A 85 12.02 -4.23 -0.84
N THR A 86 12.41 -5.08 0.12
CA THR A 86 11.70 -5.25 1.38
C THR A 86 12.55 -4.82 2.57
N ALA A 87 11.88 -4.35 3.61
CA ALA A 87 12.49 -4.10 4.92
C ALA A 87 11.47 -4.30 6.04
N PHE A 88 11.97 -4.35 7.28
CA PHE A 88 11.16 -4.53 8.45
C PHE A 88 11.44 -3.47 9.51
N VAL A 89 10.40 -3.01 10.21
CA VAL A 89 10.53 -1.91 11.18
C VAL A 89 10.91 -2.36 12.60
N SER A 90 10.76 -3.65 12.91
CA SER A 90 10.95 -4.18 14.28
C SER A 90 12.04 -5.24 14.42
N VAL A 91 11.69 -6.53 14.31
CA VAL A 91 12.52 -7.66 14.79
C VAL A 91 13.24 -8.44 13.71
N ALA A 92 12.85 -8.28 12.45
CA ALA A 92 13.44 -8.98 11.31
C ALA A 92 14.42 -8.08 10.55
N ALA A 93 15.34 -8.69 9.82
CA ALA A 93 16.27 -8.01 8.93
C ALA A 93 15.85 -8.22 7.46
N PRO A 94 16.18 -7.31 6.54
CA PRO A 94 16.86 -6.03 6.79
C PRO A 94 15.94 -5.01 7.49
N ASP A 95 16.53 -4.10 8.26
CA ASP A 95 15.81 -2.96 8.82
C ASP A 95 15.58 -1.88 7.74
N VAL A 96 14.82 -0.81 8.06
CA VAL A 96 14.48 0.22 7.07
C VAL A 96 15.72 0.91 6.49
N PRO A 97 16.72 1.36 7.27
CA PRO A 97 17.95 1.93 6.72
C PRO A 97 18.71 0.94 5.83
N ALA A 98 18.88 -0.32 6.24
CA ALA A 98 19.55 -1.32 5.42
C ALA A 98 18.78 -1.62 4.11
N GLY A 99 17.45 -1.57 4.13
CA GLY A 99 16.63 -1.64 2.92
C GLY A 99 16.87 -0.47 1.97
N LEU A 100 17.00 0.75 2.50
CA LEU A 100 17.32 1.95 1.73
C LEU A 100 18.74 1.92 1.17
N ASP A 101 19.72 1.43 1.94
CA ASP A 101 21.08 1.20 1.46
C ASP A 101 21.09 0.26 0.26
N ARG A 102 20.31 -0.83 0.31
CA ARG A 102 20.17 -1.75 -0.82
C ARG A 102 19.58 -1.05 -2.05
N CYS A 103 18.50 -0.28 -1.88
CA CYS A 103 17.95 0.53 -2.96
C CYS A 103 19.00 1.47 -3.58
N HIS A 104 19.75 2.18 -2.74
CA HIS A 104 20.79 3.12 -3.15
C HIS A 104 21.92 2.42 -3.92
N LEU A 105 22.44 1.30 -3.40
CA LEU A 105 23.49 0.50 -4.03
C LEU A 105 23.06 -0.07 -5.38
N LEU A 106 21.76 -0.35 -5.55
CA LEU A 106 21.18 -0.77 -6.84
C LEU A 106 20.91 0.40 -7.79
N GLY A 107 21.26 1.64 -7.41
CA GLY A 107 21.18 2.83 -8.24
C GLY A 107 19.86 3.60 -8.15
N ALA A 108 19.02 3.34 -7.15
CA ALA A 108 17.78 4.07 -6.97
C ALA A 108 18.05 5.56 -6.71
N ARG A 109 17.47 6.43 -7.54
CA ARG A 109 17.45 7.89 -7.34
C ARG A 109 16.15 8.39 -6.73
N ARG A 110 15.10 7.57 -6.80
CA ARG A 110 13.80 7.81 -6.16
C ARG A 110 13.35 6.53 -5.48
N VAL A 111 13.00 6.66 -4.20
CA VAL A 111 12.45 5.56 -3.41
C VAL A 111 11.10 5.98 -2.84
N VAL A 112 10.07 5.15 -3.04
CA VAL A 112 8.78 5.29 -2.34
C VAL A 112 8.72 4.26 -1.24
N LEU A 113 8.70 4.71 0.01
CA LEU A 113 8.46 3.85 1.18
C LEU A 113 6.96 3.59 1.31
N VAL A 114 6.59 2.31 1.31
CA VAL A 114 5.19 1.87 1.44
C VAL A 114 5.05 0.99 2.67
N PRO A 115 4.36 1.45 3.73
CA PRO A 115 4.07 0.62 4.90
C PRO A 115 3.01 -0.43 4.56
N PHE A 116 3.40 -1.70 4.59
CA PHE A 116 2.50 -2.86 4.51
C PHE A 116 2.19 -3.34 5.93
N LEU A 117 1.53 -2.47 6.68
CA LEU A 117 1.20 -2.61 8.09
C LEU A 117 -0.30 -2.40 8.22
N LEU A 118 -1.04 -3.42 8.65
CA LEU A 118 -2.49 -3.32 8.82
C LEU A 118 -2.82 -2.25 9.88
N ALA A 119 -3.15 -1.04 9.43
CA ALA A 119 -3.60 0.12 10.22
C ALA A 119 -2.76 0.43 11.48
N ASP A 120 -1.47 0.10 11.50
CA ASP A 120 -0.57 0.41 12.63
C ASP A 120 0.15 1.73 12.36
N GLU A 121 -0.46 2.83 12.81
CA GLU A 121 0.10 4.18 12.65
C GLU A 121 1.41 4.36 13.43
N ALA A 122 1.57 3.71 14.57
CA ALA A 122 2.77 3.82 15.39
C ALA A 122 3.98 3.20 14.69
N LEU A 123 3.81 2.02 14.11
CA LEU A 123 4.84 1.36 13.30
C LEU A 123 5.09 2.09 11.99
N SER A 124 4.04 2.61 11.34
CA SER A 124 4.19 3.43 10.13
C SER A 124 5.02 4.68 10.39
N ARG A 125 4.75 5.38 11.51
CA ARG A 125 5.54 6.52 11.98
C ARG A 125 6.98 6.11 12.29
N ARG A 126 7.20 4.98 12.94
CA ARG A 126 8.56 4.48 13.23
C ARG A 126 9.35 4.19 11.97
N ALA A 127 8.75 3.54 10.98
CA ALA A 127 9.39 3.29 9.69
C ALA A 127 9.78 4.60 8.99
N ARG A 128 8.88 5.59 9.02
CA ARG A 128 9.14 6.93 8.50
C ARG A 128 10.34 7.60 9.19
N LEU A 129 10.38 7.61 10.52
CA LEU A 129 11.49 8.21 11.28
C LEU A 129 12.84 7.54 10.97
N GLN A 130 12.87 6.21 10.84
CA GLN A 130 14.10 5.50 10.46
C GLN A 130 14.57 5.90 9.05
N ALA A 131 13.63 6.04 8.12
CA ALA A 131 13.93 6.41 6.74
C ALA A 131 14.34 7.89 6.60
N GLU A 132 13.71 8.79 7.36
CA GLU A 132 14.09 10.22 7.43
C GLU A 132 15.53 10.36 7.96
N GLY A 133 15.89 9.64 9.02
CA GLY A 133 17.27 9.65 9.54
C GLY A 133 18.30 9.11 8.53
N TRP A 134 17.94 8.14 7.70
CA TRP A 134 18.79 7.68 6.60
C TRP A 134 18.92 8.73 5.49
N ALA A 135 17.81 9.41 5.16
CA ALA A 135 17.76 10.41 4.09
C ALA A 135 18.58 11.67 4.39
N GLU A 136 18.77 12.02 5.66
CA GLU A 136 19.68 13.11 6.07
C GLU A 136 21.11 12.91 5.54
N ALA A 137 21.56 11.66 5.42
CA ALA A 137 22.88 11.31 4.89
C ALA A 137 22.91 11.09 3.37
N HIS A 138 21.75 11.03 2.70
CA HIS A 138 21.62 10.68 1.28
C HIS A 138 20.71 11.66 0.52
N PRO A 139 21.05 12.97 0.48
CA PRO A 139 20.22 14.01 -0.15
C PRO A 139 20.02 13.83 -1.66
N GLU A 140 20.86 13.03 -2.32
CA GLU A 140 20.74 12.68 -3.74
C GLU A 140 19.65 11.64 -4.04
N VAL A 141 19.06 11.01 -3.01
CA VAL A 141 17.95 10.08 -3.15
C VAL A 141 16.65 10.77 -2.76
N GLU A 142 15.76 10.89 -3.73
CA GLU A 142 14.41 11.40 -3.50
C GLU A 142 13.57 10.36 -2.74
N LEU A 143 13.43 10.54 -1.43
CA LEU A 143 12.61 9.68 -0.59
C LEU A 143 11.18 10.23 -0.48
N ARG A 144 10.19 9.40 -0.82
CA ARG A 144 8.76 9.70 -0.67
C ARG A 144 8.07 8.68 0.22
N PHE A 145 6.99 9.10 0.87
CA PHE A 145 6.22 8.27 1.78
C PHE A 145 4.81 8.06 1.26
N ALA A 146 4.42 6.79 1.13
CA ALA A 146 3.03 6.43 0.92
C ALA A 146 2.31 6.27 2.26
N ALA A 147 1.01 6.53 2.27
CA ALA A 147 0.16 6.16 3.40
C ALA A 147 0.09 4.63 3.55
N ALA A 148 -0.08 4.15 4.78
CA ALA A 148 -0.18 2.73 5.07
C ALA A 148 -1.35 2.08 4.30
N VAL A 149 -1.18 0.82 3.95
CA VAL A 149 -2.27 -0.01 3.43
C VAL A 149 -3.12 -0.48 4.61
N GLY A 150 -4.28 0.14 4.79
CA GLY A 150 -5.31 -0.33 5.75
C GLY A 150 -6.14 -1.46 5.16
N PRO A 151 -6.93 -2.18 5.98
CA PRO A 151 -8.03 -2.98 5.45
C PRO A 151 -8.91 -2.04 4.64
N GLU A 152 -9.16 -2.35 3.37
CA GLU A 152 -10.15 -1.62 2.61
C GLU A 152 -11.50 -1.84 3.29
N GLU A 153 -12.32 -0.79 3.36
CA GLU A 153 -13.72 -0.88 3.74
C GLU A 153 -14.34 -1.92 2.80
N ASP A 154 -14.62 -3.11 3.33
CA ASP A 154 -15.54 -4.05 2.73
C ASP A 154 -16.90 -3.34 2.67
N GLU A 155 -17.19 -2.61 1.60
CA GLU A 155 -18.59 -2.39 1.21
C GLU A 155 -19.15 -3.76 0.87
N ASP A 156 -20.16 -4.18 1.63
CA ASP A 156 -20.76 -5.49 1.53
C ASP A 156 -21.30 -5.74 0.13
N GLU A 157 -20.69 -6.73 -0.53
CA GLU A 157 -21.14 -7.29 -1.79
C GLU A 157 -22.55 -7.86 -1.60
N GLY A 158 -23.55 -7.07 -1.99
CA GLY A 158 -24.89 -7.47 -2.39
C GLY A 158 -25.53 -8.56 -1.53
N ALA A 159 -26.25 -8.15 -0.49
CA ALA A 159 -27.45 -8.88 -0.07
C ALA A 159 -28.47 -8.83 -1.22
N ALA A 160 -28.28 -9.69 -2.21
CA ALA A 160 -29.29 -10.02 -3.18
C ALA A 160 -30.43 -10.72 -2.42
N ASP A 161 -31.49 -9.95 -2.20
CA ASP A 161 -32.89 -10.32 -2.34
C ASP A 161 -33.10 -11.85 -2.45
N ASP A 162 -33.50 -12.48 -1.35
CA ASP A 162 -34.00 -13.85 -1.33
C ASP A 162 -35.54 -13.77 -1.31
N PRO A 163 -36.23 -13.77 -2.48
CA PRO A 163 -37.68 -13.60 -2.53
C PRO A 163 -38.48 -14.88 -2.23
N ASP A 164 -37.84 -15.98 -1.82
CA ASP A 164 -38.49 -17.29 -1.70
C ASP A 164 -38.53 -17.78 -0.24
N GLY A 165 -39.29 -17.06 0.60
CA GLY A 165 -39.82 -17.66 1.82
C GLY A 165 -40.92 -18.66 1.43
N PRO A 166 -40.84 -19.95 1.78
CA PRO A 166 -41.90 -20.88 1.42
C PRO A 166 -43.14 -20.59 2.26
N ASP A 167 -44.17 -20.06 1.58
CA ASP A 167 -45.56 -20.20 1.99
C ASP A 167 -45.86 -21.66 2.38
N GLY A 168 -46.50 -21.86 3.54
CA GLY A 168 -46.99 -23.16 3.99
C GLY A 168 -48.02 -23.78 3.03
N PRO A 169 -48.52 -25.02 3.26
CA PRO A 169 -49.28 -25.31 4.48
C PRO A 169 -49.28 -26.79 4.97
N ASP A 170 -49.92 -26.98 6.13
CA ASP A 170 -50.63 -28.18 6.61
C ASP A 170 -49.90 -29.52 6.84
N GLY A 171 -50.06 -30.05 8.06
CA GLY A 171 -49.63 -31.42 8.41
C GLY A 171 -49.79 -31.79 9.88
N MET A 172 -51.03 -32.09 10.27
CA MET A 172 -51.56 -32.49 11.57
C MET A 172 -50.85 -33.66 12.31
N ASP A 173 -50.86 -33.55 13.64
CA ASP A 173 -50.87 -34.59 14.70
C ASP A 173 -49.73 -35.62 14.84
N SER A 174 -49.13 -35.70 16.05
CA SER A 174 -49.52 -36.72 17.06
C SER A 174 -48.57 -36.81 18.27
N ARG A 175 -49.16 -36.57 19.46
CA ARG A 175 -48.98 -37.22 20.79
C ARG A 175 -47.60 -37.58 21.38
N ALA A 176 -47.60 -37.43 22.72
CA ALA A 176 -46.83 -38.13 23.77
C ALA A 176 -45.42 -37.57 24.07
N ARG A 177 -44.96 -37.38 25.32
CA ARG A 177 -45.27 -38.00 26.63
C ARG A 177 -44.61 -37.18 27.77
N ALA A 178 -45.25 -37.21 28.95
CA ALA A 178 -44.69 -37.21 30.32
C ALA A 178 -43.81 -36.02 30.76
N ARG A 179 -43.95 -35.42 31.94
CA ARG A 179 -44.67 -35.72 33.17
C ARG A 179 -44.75 -34.42 33.99
#